data_AF-A0A2J8XD41-F1
#
_entry.id   AF-A0A2J8XD41-F1
#
_cell.length_a   1.000
_cell.length_b   1.000
_cell.length_c   1.000
_cell.angle_alpha   90.00
_cell.angle_beta   90.00
_cell.angle_gamma   90.00
#
_symmetry.space_group_name_H-M   'P 1'
#
loop_
_entity.id
_entity.type
_entity.pdbx_description
1 polymer ?
#
loop_
_entity_poly.entity_id
_entity_poly.type
_entity_poly.pdbx_seq_one_letter_code
_entity_poly.pdbx_strand_id
1 'polypeptide(L)'
;MEGYPWWPCLVYNHPFDGTFIREKGKSVRVHVQFFDDSPTRGWVSKRLLKPYTGSKSKEAQKGGHFYSAKPEILRAMQRADEALNKDKIKRLELAVCDEPS
;
A
#
# COMPACT_ATOMS: atom_id res chain seq x y z
N MET A 1 -2.29 7.05 6.68
CA MET A 1 -3.17 8.24 6.54
C MET A 1 -3.21 8.90 7.92
N GLU A 2 -3.21 10.22 8.04
CA GLU A 2 -3.24 10.85 9.38
C GLU A 2 -4.49 10.38 10.15
N GLY A 3 -4.29 9.85 11.36
CA GLY A 3 -5.36 9.28 12.18
C GLY A 3 -5.68 7.79 11.95
N TYR A 4 -5.10 7.15 10.93
CA TYR A 4 -5.29 5.71 10.67
C TYR A 4 -4.04 4.90 11.00
N PRO A 5 -4.17 3.63 11.41
CA PRO A 5 -3.02 2.75 11.62
C PRO A 5 -2.23 2.54 10.32
N TRP A 6 -1.02 2.02 10.46
CA TRP A 6 -0.20 1.61 9.32
C TRP A 6 -0.91 0.50 8.55
N TRP A 7 -1.03 0.71 7.23
CA TRP A 7 -1.71 -0.20 6.33
C TRP A 7 -0.77 -0.63 5.22
N PRO A 8 -0.69 -1.93 4.89
CA PRO A 8 0.07 -2.38 3.74
C PRO A 8 -0.60 -1.89 2.46
N CYS A 9 0.21 -1.35 1.56
CA CYS A 9 -0.23 -0.78 0.30
C CYS A 9 0.72 -1.15 -0.83
N LEU A 10 0.18 -1.15 -2.05
CA LEU A 10 0.89 -1.41 -3.29
C LEU A 10 1.01 -0.10 -4.07
N VAL A 11 2.23 0.28 -4.42
CA VAL A 11 2.49 1.42 -5.31
C VAL A 11 2.31 0.95 -6.74
N TYR A 12 1.44 1.62 -7.51
CA TYR A 12 1.22 1.32 -8.93
C TYR A 12 0.91 2.59 -9.72
N ASN A 13 1.15 2.53 -11.03
CA ASN A 13 0.86 3.64 -11.93
C ASN A 13 -0.65 3.87 -12.00
N HIS A 14 -1.06 5.12 -11.83
CA HIS A 14 -2.46 5.48 -11.99
C HIS A 14 -2.90 5.17 -13.44
N PRO A 15 -4.05 4.49 -13.65
CA PRO A 15 -4.46 4.03 -14.97
C PRO A 15 -4.69 5.18 -15.96
N PHE A 16 -5.05 6.37 -15.48
CA PHE A 16 -5.31 7.53 -16.34
C PHE A 16 -4.08 8.42 -16.56
N ASP A 17 -3.24 8.59 -15.54
CA ASP A 17 -2.06 9.48 -15.65
C ASP A 17 -0.81 8.75 -16.16
N GLY A 18 -0.80 7.41 -16.13
CA GLY A 18 0.38 6.60 -16.42
C GLY A 18 1.53 6.80 -15.42
N THR A 19 1.31 7.59 -14.37
CA THR A 19 2.31 7.94 -13.35
C THR A 19 1.79 7.59 -11.97
N PHE A 20 2.71 7.29 -11.06
CA PHE A 20 2.41 7.00 -9.66
C PHE A 20 2.86 8.15 -8.73
N ILE A 21 3.44 9.23 -9.27
CA ILE A 21 3.98 10.35 -8.51
C ILE A 21 3.24 11.62 -8.93
N ARG A 22 2.72 12.35 -7.96
CA ARG A 22 2.08 13.64 -8.15
C ARG A 22 2.75 14.67 -7.26
N GLU A 23 3.44 15.60 -7.91
CA GLU A 23 4.13 16.69 -7.24
C GLU A 23 3.24 17.92 -7.25
N LYS A 24 3.00 18.51 -6.07
CA LYS A 24 2.30 19.78 -5.91
C LYS A 24 3.17 20.70 -5.06
N GLY A 25 3.98 21.52 -5.74
CA GLY A 25 4.99 22.37 -5.10
C GLY A 25 6.05 21.54 -4.37
N LYS A 26 6.25 21.80 -3.06
CA LYS A 26 7.20 21.03 -2.21
C LYS A 26 6.65 19.68 -1.72
N SER A 27 5.41 19.33 -2.05
CA SER A 27 4.76 18.10 -1.58
C SER A 27 4.72 17.05 -2.67
N VAL A 28 5.32 15.88 -2.39
CA VAL A 28 5.28 14.71 -3.28
C VAL A 28 4.27 13.71 -2.73
N ARG A 29 3.25 13.41 -3.54
CA ARG A 29 2.27 12.36 -3.27
C ARG A 29 2.51 11.19 -4.19
N VAL A 30 2.27 10.00 -3.68
CA VAL A 30 2.44 8.74 -4.39
C VAL A 30 1.10 8.03 -4.43
N HIS A 31 0.76 7.52 -5.60
CA HIS A 31 -0.43 6.73 -5.82
C HIS A 31 -0.24 5.33 -5.27
N VAL A 32 -1.13 4.91 -4.39
CA VAL A 32 -1.11 3.58 -3.78
C VAL A 32 -2.49 2.95 -3.72
N GLN A 33 -2.53 1.63 -3.86
CA GLN A 33 -3.67 0.77 -3.58
C GLN A 33 -3.52 0.21 -2.18
N PHE A 34 -4.53 0.31 -1.33
CA PHE A 34 -4.56 -0.40 -0.05
C PHE A 34 -5.08 -1.82 -0.26
N PHE A 35 -4.47 -2.78 0.46
CA PHE A 35 -4.88 -4.19 0.44
C PHE A 35 -6.09 -4.44 1.35
N ASP A 36 -7.15 -3.66 1.20
CA ASP A 36 -8.36 -3.81 2.00
C ASP A 36 -9.33 -4.84 1.37
N ASP A 37 -10.41 -5.18 2.08
CA ASP A 37 -11.45 -6.09 1.55
C ASP A 37 -12.14 -5.48 0.32
N SER A 38 -12.30 -4.16 0.30
CA SER A 38 -12.64 -3.39 -0.90
C SER A 38 -11.40 -2.67 -1.43
N PRO A 39 -11.10 -2.69 -2.74
CA PRO A 39 -9.89 -2.07 -3.27
C PRO A 39 -9.97 -0.53 -3.18
N THR A 40 -9.52 0.03 -2.06
CA THR A 40 -9.39 1.47 -1.86
C THR A 40 -8.06 2.00 -2.38
N ARG A 41 -8.09 3.04 -3.23
CA ARG A 41 -6.89 3.72 -3.73
C ARG A 41 -6.80 5.15 -3.24
N GLY A 42 -5.60 5.70 -3.22
CA GLY A 42 -5.41 7.08 -2.82
C GLY A 42 -4.01 7.62 -3.04
N TRP A 43 -3.90 8.93 -2.89
CA TRP A 43 -2.64 9.66 -2.95
C TRP A 43 -2.08 9.86 -1.54
N VAL A 44 -0.99 9.17 -1.22
CA VAL A 44 -0.34 9.23 0.09
C VAL A 44 0.93 10.06 0.01
N SER A 45 1.22 10.85 1.03
CA SER A 45 2.49 11.58 1.10
C SER A 45 3.66 10.61 1.10
N LYS A 46 4.68 10.85 0.26
CA LYS A 46 5.91 10.02 0.21
C LYS A 46 6.56 9.87 1.59
N ARG A 47 6.40 10.87 2.47
CA ARG A 47 6.93 10.85 3.85
C ARG A 47 6.28 9.79 4.75
N LEU A 48 5.04 9.41 4.45
CA LEU A 48 4.27 8.40 5.19
C LEU A 48 4.34 7.02 4.54
N LEU A 49 5.22 6.83 3.56
CA LEU A 49 5.47 5.53 2.94
C LEU A 49 6.76 4.94 3.45
N LYS A 50 6.71 3.63 3.72
CA LYS A 50 7.85 2.84 4.16
C LYS A 50 7.96 1.60 3.28
N PRO A 51 9.18 1.14 2.96
CA PRO A 51 9.36 -0.07 2.18
C PRO A 51 8.79 -1.26 2.95
N TYR A 52 7.95 -2.04 2.28
CA TYR A 52 7.36 -3.23 2.87
C TYR A 52 8.36 -4.39 2.83
N THR A 53 8.74 -4.88 4.01
CA THR A 53 9.71 -5.98 4.16
C THR A 53 9.05 -7.32 4.52
N GLY A 54 7.72 -7.35 4.56
CA GLY A 54 6.93 -8.53 4.86
C GLY A 54 6.35 -8.54 6.28
N SER A 55 5.34 -9.38 6.52
CA SER A 55 4.70 -9.53 7.84
C SER A 55 5.63 -10.19 8.88
N LYS A 56 6.65 -10.92 8.42
CA LYS A 56 7.65 -11.58 9.27
C LYS A 56 8.71 -10.62 9.83
N SER A 57 8.74 -9.38 9.37
CA SER A 57 9.69 -8.37 9.85
C SER A 57 9.37 -7.91 11.27
N LYS A 58 10.40 -7.58 12.06
CA LYS A 58 10.24 -7.09 13.44
C LYS A 58 9.30 -5.90 13.56
N GLU A 59 9.33 -4.99 12.57
CA GLU A 59 8.47 -3.80 12.56
C GLU A 59 6.99 -4.10 12.28
N ALA A 60 6.72 -5.22 11.61
CA ALA A 60 5.39 -5.70 11.23
C ALA A 60 4.84 -6.74 12.22
N GLN A 61 5.66 -7.26 13.13
CA GLN A 61 5.26 -8.22 14.16
C GLN A 61 4.73 -7.54 15.43
N LYS A 62 4.11 -8.32 16.32
CA LYS A 62 3.51 -7.83 17.57
C LYS A 62 4.51 -6.98 18.38
N GLY A 63 4.17 -5.70 18.58
CA GLY A 63 5.04 -4.71 19.25
C GLY A 63 5.88 -3.85 18.30
N GLY A 64 5.86 -4.14 17.00
CA GLY A 64 6.47 -3.33 15.96
C GLY A 64 5.66 -2.08 15.61
N HIS A 65 6.34 -1.07 15.05
CA HIS A 65 5.74 0.23 14.73
C HIS A 65 4.61 0.15 13.69
N PHE A 66 4.64 -0.85 12.80
CA PHE A 66 3.66 -1.04 11.73
C PHE A 66 2.61 -2.11 12.07
N TYR A 67 2.72 -2.77 13.23
CA TYR A 67 1.80 -3.82 13.61
C TYR A 67 0.46 -3.26 14.06
N SER A 68 -0.62 -3.89 13.58
CA SER A 68 -1.97 -3.65 14.07
C SER A 68 -2.67 -4.98 14.29
N ALA A 69 -3.44 -5.06 15.38
CA ALA A 69 -4.24 -6.24 15.70
C ALA A 69 -5.58 -6.29 14.96
N LYS A 70 -5.88 -5.31 14.09
CA LYS A 70 -7.12 -5.29 13.32
C LYS A 70 -7.13 -6.45 12.32
N PRO A 71 -8.22 -7.24 12.23
CA PRO A 71 -8.28 -8.39 11.33
C PRO A 71 -8.15 -8.00 9.86
N GLU A 72 -8.70 -6.84 9.48
CA GLU A 72 -8.56 -6.26 8.13
C GLU A 72 -7.09 -6.04 7.76
N ILE A 73 -6.29 -5.49 8.68
CA ILE A 73 -4.86 -5.23 8.45
C ILE A 73 -4.07 -6.54 8.40
N LEU A 74 -4.40 -7.52 9.25
CA LEU A 74 -3.75 -8.83 9.20
C LEU A 74 -4.02 -9.54 7.86
N ARG A 75 -5.26 -9.51 7.37
CA ARG A 75 -5.61 -10.00 6.02
C ARG A 75 -4.86 -9.24 4.93
N ALA A 76 -4.81 -7.91 5.05
CA ALA A 76 -4.09 -7.04 4.13
C ALA A 76 -2.59 -7.37 4.08
N MET A 77 -1.98 -7.67 5.23
CA MET A 77 -0.58 -8.06 5.33
C MET A 77 -0.31 -9.42 4.67
N GLN A 78 -1.21 -10.39 4.83
CA GLN A 78 -1.09 -11.68 4.14
C GLN A 78 -1.14 -11.52 2.62
N ARG A 79 -2.06 -10.69 2.11
CA ARG A 79 -2.12 -10.36 0.66
C ARG A 79 -0.87 -9.64 0.19
N ALA A 80 -0.35 -8.71 0.99
CA ALA A 80 0.88 -8.00 0.68
C ALA A 80 2.11 -8.91 0.68
N ASP A 81 2.19 -9.89 1.59
CA ASP A 81 3.24 -10.92 1.61
C ASP A 81 3.18 -11.82 0.38
N GLU A 82 1.97 -12.24 -0.01
CA GLU A 82 1.78 -13.03 -1.22
C GLU A 82 2.22 -12.24 -2.46
N ALA A 83 1.86 -10.96 -2.53
CA ALA A 83 2.34 -10.05 -3.57
C ALA A 83 3.88 -9.91 -3.51
N LEU A 84 4.46 -9.74 -2.33
CA LEU A 84 5.92 -9.61 -2.14
C LEU A 84 6.71 -10.83 -2.62
N ASN A 85 6.09 -12.02 -2.62
CA ASN A 85 6.71 -13.24 -3.15
C ASN A 85 6.53 -13.41 -4.67
N LYS A 86 5.61 -12.66 -5.30
CA LYS A 86 5.38 -12.71 -6.77
C LYS A 86 6.37 -11.80 -7.52
N ASP A 87 6.55 -12.02 -8.82
CA ASP A 87 7.29 -11.11 -9.69
C ASP A 87 6.64 -9.73 -9.79
N LYS A 88 7.45 -8.70 -10.07
CA LYS A 88 6.98 -7.30 -10.18
C LYS A 88 5.80 -7.14 -11.14
N ILE A 89 5.80 -7.85 -12.27
CA ILE A 89 4.71 -7.79 -13.26
C ILE A 89 3.42 -8.36 -12.67
N LYS A 90 3.47 -9.56 -12.09
CA LYS A 90 2.33 -10.20 -11.41
C LYS A 90 1.81 -9.39 -10.22
N ARG A 91 2.67 -8.63 -9.54
CA ARG A 91 2.24 -7.70 -8.49
C ARG A 91 1.40 -6.56 -9.05
N LEU A 92 1.78 -6.02 -10.20
CA LEU A 92 1.05 -4.93 -10.84
C LEU A 92 -0.32 -5.40 -11.35
N GLU A 93 -0.45 -6.66 -11.76
CA GLU A 93 -1.75 -7.26 -12.10
C GLU A 93 -2.72 -7.33 -10.90
N LEU A 94 -2.21 -7.36 -9.66
CA LEU A 94 -3.05 -7.30 -8.46
C LEU A 94 -3.61 -5.91 -8.19
N ALA A 95 -3.14 -4.87 -8.89
CA ALA A 95 -3.72 -3.54 -8.81
C ALA A 95 -5.02 -3.49 -9.61
N VAL A 96 -6.05 -4.14 -9.08
CA VAL A 96 -7.39 -4.21 -9.66
C VAL A 96 -8.24 -3.11 -9.05
N CYS A 97 -8.34 -1.98 -9.73
CA CYS A 97 -9.38 -1.00 -9.45
C CYS A 97 -9.71 -0.25 -10.74
N ASP A 98 -10.64 -0.84 -11.50
CA ASP A 98 -11.19 -0.33 -12.76
C ASP A 98 -12.22 0.80 -12.57
N GLU A 99 -12.56 1.15 -11.31
CA GLU A 99 -13.48 2.26 -11.05
C GLU A 99 -12.76 3.63 -11.09
N PRO A 100 -13.35 4.66 -11.71
CA PRO A 100 -12.79 6.02 -11.73
C PRO A 100 -12.83 6.66 -10.33
N SER A 101 -11.82 7.49 -10.02
CA SER A 101 -11.63 8.19 -8.74
C SER A 101 -12.14 9.60 -8.80
#